data_AF-A0A934R8I7-F1
#
_entry.id   AF-A0A934R8I7-F1
#
_cell.length_a   1.000
_cell.length_b   1.000
_cell.length_c   1.000
_cell.angle_alpha   90.00
_cell.angle_beta   90.00
_cell.angle_gamma   90.00
#
_symmetry.space_group_name_H-M   'P 1'
#
loop_
_entity.id
_entity.type
_entity.pdbx_description
1 polymer ?
#
loop_
_entity_poly.entity_id
_entity_poly.type
_entity_poly.pdbx_seq_one_letter_code
_entity_poly.pdbx_strand_id
1 'polypeptide(L)'
;MKSKFSLAAVCCATLALPCFAETFTLKDGSTFEGKILSEEGDTYVVDAQVTKSIRDEKRVLKSDVVKISREQPDLKAFEALGKLAPTPDLMTAEEYQVKISSLEKFLKTYPVGTKTTEVKSALETLKAEFVQISAGGIKFDGKIISQDDFKQNAYDLDARIQEAKIRRLVEAGRYIPALRQFSEFDRDFRTSLAYADLQPLIVKVIQSQQAEAKQGLATLPARLKKREAALQQMAGDARTATDLAIKEEDAAIDANYKAEKEAKEKWITPSPYHKASLDEFDKFCTTELTRLAAVKTVIATDGGSAYRQVYNVVNSDANAAAVSAAMSAAKTALVPVRYLAPLDAQAKGRK
;
A
#
# COMPACT_ATOMS: atom_id res chain seq x y z
N MET A 1 76.36 -7.80 36.27
CA MET A 1 75.95 -8.62 35.12
C MET A 1 74.46 -8.40 34.84
N LYS A 2 74.15 -7.85 33.66
CA LYS A 2 72.92 -7.88 32.84
C LYS A 2 71.52 -8.14 33.49
N SER A 3 70.64 -7.13 33.33
CA SER A 3 69.25 -7.17 32.75
C SER A 3 68.15 -7.96 33.52
N LYS A 4 66.88 -7.58 33.69
CA LYS A 4 65.90 -6.69 33.00
C LYS A 4 64.80 -6.33 34.01
N PHE A 5 64.28 -5.11 34.01
CA PHE A 5 62.97 -4.80 34.60
C PHE A 5 62.01 -4.42 33.48
N SER A 6 60.94 -5.20 33.33
CA SER A 6 59.86 -5.02 32.35
C SER A 6 58.97 -3.84 32.74
N LEU A 7 58.80 -2.89 31.82
CA LEU A 7 57.78 -1.85 31.90
C LEU A 7 56.51 -2.38 31.22
N ALA A 8 55.42 -2.55 31.98
CA ALA A 8 54.11 -2.90 31.46
C ALA A 8 53.48 -1.68 30.78
N ALA A 9 53.23 -1.79 29.48
CA ALA A 9 52.50 -0.80 28.70
C ALA A 9 50.98 -1.04 28.82
N VAL A 10 50.27 -0.07 29.37
CA VAL A 10 48.81 0.01 29.35
C VAL A 10 48.40 0.58 27.98
N CYS A 11 47.86 -0.27 27.10
CA CYS A 11 47.20 0.18 25.88
C CYS A 11 45.79 0.67 26.19
N CYS A 12 45.60 1.99 26.23
CA CYS A 12 44.28 2.62 26.09
C CYS A 12 43.74 2.35 24.67
N ALA A 13 42.79 1.43 24.56
CA ALA A 13 42.00 1.25 23.35
C ALA A 13 41.02 2.44 23.19
N THR A 14 41.41 3.44 22.41
CA THR A 14 40.49 4.49 21.96
C THR A 14 39.52 3.90 20.94
N LEU A 15 38.25 3.78 21.34
CA LEU A 15 37.11 3.53 20.44
C LEU A 15 37.07 4.61 19.35
N ALA A 16 37.49 4.26 18.14
CA ALA A 16 37.34 5.12 16.98
C ALA A 16 35.87 5.16 16.56
N LEU A 17 35.16 6.23 16.96
CA LEU A 17 33.84 6.54 16.40
C LEU A 17 34.01 6.94 14.93
N PRO A 18 33.16 6.45 14.01
CA PRO A 18 33.09 7.01 12.66
C PRO A 18 32.53 8.43 12.75
N CYS A 19 33.39 9.43 12.60
CA CYS A 19 33.01 10.84 12.64
C CYS A 19 32.85 11.35 11.20
N PHE A 20 31.62 11.69 10.82
CA PHE A 20 31.29 12.31 9.54
C PHE A 20 31.82 13.75 9.46
N ALA A 21 31.98 14.29 8.25
CA ALA A 21 32.43 15.66 8.03
C ALA A 21 31.38 16.67 8.56
N GLU A 22 31.84 17.80 9.09
CA GLU A 22 31.00 18.90 9.55
C GLU A 22 30.99 20.00 8.49
N THR A 23 29.80 20.52 8.16
CA THR A 23 29.66 21.68 7.29
C THR A 23 29.64 22.95 8.14
N PHE A 24 30.60 23.83 7.91
CA PHE A 24 30.68 25.15 8.54
C PHE A 24 30.01 26.18 7.64
N THR A 25 29.10 26.98 8.18
CA THR A 25 28.55 28.17 7.52
C THR A 25 29.11 29.41 8.21
N LEU A 26 29.79 30.25 7.44
CA LEU A 26 30.40 31.47 7.94
C LEU A 26 29.47 32.69 7.80
N LYS A 27 29.77 33.77 8.53
CA LYS A 27 28.99 35.04 8.50
C LYS A 27 28.94 35.69 7.12
N ASP A 28 29.95 35.43 6.28
CA ASP A 28 30.02 35.90 4.90
C ASP A 28 29.15 35.06 3.92
N GLY A 29 28.48 34.01 4.42
CA GLY A 29 27.64 33.11 3.64
C GLY A 29 28.42 31.96 2.97
N SER A 30 29.74 31.91 3.10
CA SER A 30 30.54 30.80 2.56
C SER A 30 30.39 29.54 3.41
N THR A 31 30.51 28.38 2.75
CA THR A 31 30.45 27.07 3.40
C THR A 31 31.64 26.20 3.05
N PHE A 32 32.16 25.45 4.02
CA PHE A 32 33.18 24.43 3.78
C PHE A 32 32.96 23.20 4.65
N GLU A 33 33.42 22.04 4.17
CA GLU A 33 33.33 20.76 4.88
C GLU A 33 34.67 20.46 5.55
N GLY A 34 34.64 20.03 6.81
CA GLY A 34 35.84 19.65 7.51
C GLY A 34 35.58 19.05 8.88
N LYS A 35 36.64 18.52 9.52
CA LYS A 35 36.56 17.93 10.86
C LYS A 35 37.29 18.82 11.87
N ILE A 36 36.66 19.18 12.99
CA ILE A 36 37.38 19.89 14.07
C ILE A 36 38.49 18.98 14.62
N LEU A 37 39.73 19.44 14.50
CA LEU A 37 40.92 18.82 15.07
C LEU A 37 41.14 19.27 16.51
N SER A 38 40.97 20.57 16.78
CA SER A 38 41.10 21.16 18.12
C SER A 38 40.34 22.48 18.23
N GLU A 39 40.02 22.86 19.48
CA GLU A 39 39.49 24.18 19.81
C GLU A 39 40.55 24.96 20.60
N GLU A 40 41.11 26.00 19.99
CA GLU A 40 42.15 26.85 20.59
C GLU A 40 41.55 28.24 20.86
N GLY A 41 41.13 28.46 22.12
CA GLY A 41 40.51 29.72 22.53
C GLY A 41 39.30 30.07 21.65
N ASP A 42 39.43 31.18 20.91
CA ASP A 42 38.41 31.72 20.00
C ASP A 42 38.49 31.13 18.58
N THR A 43 39.27 30.06 18.35
CA THR A 43 39.49 29.47 17.02
C THR A 43 39.14 27.98 16.99
N TYR A 44 38.46 27.54 15.93
CA TYR A 44 38.37 26.15 15.50
C TYR A 44 39.53 25.84 14.56
N VAL A 45 40.32 24.80 14.86
CA VAL A 45 41.27 24.20 13.91
C VAL A 45 40.56 23.05 13.21
N VAL A 46 40.36 23.14 11.90
CA VAL A 46 39.53 22.23 11.12
C VAL A 46 40.35 21.58 10.01
N ASP A 47 40.32 20.25 9.90
CA ASP A 47 40.79 19.51 8.72
C ASP A 47 39.77 19.69 7.59
N ALA A 48 39.97 20.71 6.76
CA ALA A 48 39.03 21.12 5.72
C ALA A 48 39.32 20.38 4.40
N GLN A 49 38.27 19.85 3.78
CA GLN A 49 38.40 19.18 2.49
C GLN A 49 38.41 20.20 1.35
N VAL A 50 39.56 20.41 0.72
CA VAL A 50 39.75 21.40 -0.36
C VAL A 50 39.42 20.80 -1.73
N THR A 51 39.72 19.51 -1.94
CA THR A 51 39.30 18.74 -3.12
C THR A 51 38.98 17.29 -2.73
N LYS A 52 38.51 16.46 -3.67
CA LYS A 52 38.24 15.03 -3.38
C LYS A 52 39.43 14.26 -2.79
N SER A 53 40.67 14.70 -3.03
CA SER A 53 41.89 14.03 -2.56
C SER A 53 42.81 14.89 -1.68
N ILE A 54 42.52 16.18 -1.48
CA ILE A 54 43.38 17.10 -0.72
C ILE A 54 42.60 17.64 0.47
N ARG A 55 43.20 17.50 1.66
CA ARG A 55 42.73 18.11 2.90
C ARG A 55 43.79 19.08 3.42
N ASP A 56 43.33 20.17 4.00
CA ASP A 56 44.19 21.25 4.49
C ASP A 56 43.72 21.70 5.88
N GLU A 57 44.66 22.12 6.72
CA GLU A 57 44.34 22.63 8.06
C GLU A 57 43.87 24.07 7.96
N LYS A 58 42.60 24.32 8.28
CA LYS A 58 41.99 25.63 8.26
C LYS A 58 41.67 26.11 9.67
N ARG A 59 42.19 27.27 10.03
CA ARG A 59 41.86 27.98 11.28
C ARG A 59 40.70 28.93 11.03
N VAL A 60 39.63 28.81 11.82
CA VAL A 60 38.42 29.64 11.69
C VAL A 60 38.00 30.19 13.05
N LEU A 61 37.77 31.50 13.13
CA LEU A 61 37.30 32.12 14.37
C LEU A 61 35.89 31.66 14.70
N LYS A 62 35.65 31.32 15.97
CA LYS A 62 34.33 30.95 16.51
C LYS A 62 33.30 32.06 16.27
N SER A 63 33.73 33.32 16.32
CA SER A 63 32.91 34.49 16.01
C SER A 63 32.38 34.50 14.59
N ASP A 64 33.07 33.85 13.65
CA ASP A 64 32.77 33.92 12.22
C ASP A 64 31.92 32.74 11.77
N VAL A 65 31.81 31.70 12.60
CA VAL A 65 30.95 30.54 12.36
C VAL A 65 29.53 30.85 12.83
N VAL A 66 28.60 30.87 11.88
CA VAL A 66 27.16 31.04 12.15
C VAL A 66 26.52 29.72 12.53
N LYS A 67 26.94 28.63 11.87
CA LYS A 67 26.35 27.30 12.07
C LYS A 67 27.37 26.22 11.76
N ILE A 68 27.43 25.20 12.62
CA ILE A 68 28.12 23.95 12.36
C ILE A 68 27.04 22.88 12.19
N SER A 69 26.94 22.31 10.99
CA SER A 69 26.01 21.23 10.68
C SER A 69 26.77 19.93 10.58
N ARG A 70 26.57 19.02 11.52
CA ARG A 70 27.08 17.64 11.42
C ARG A 70 26.27 16.90 10.36
N GLU A 71 26.95 16.26 9.42
CA GLU A 71 26.27 15.31 8.55
C GLU A 71 25.72 14.17 9.43
N GLN A 72 24.41 13.92 9.34
CA GLN A 72 23.73 12.84 10.05
C GLN A 72 23.27 11.79 9.03
N PRO A 73 24.21 11.02 8.46
CA PRO A 73 23.86 9.99 7.48
C PRO A 73 23.06 8.85 8.10
N ASP A 74 23.11 8.68 9.43
CA ASP A 74 22.20 7.82 10.18
C ASP A 74 20.74 8.29 10.04
N LEU A 75 20.48 9.61 10.13
CA LEU A 75 19.14 10.14 9.90
C LEU A 75 18.69 10.00 8.45
N LYS A 76 19.55 10.32 7.49
CA LYS A 76 19.22 10.16 6.06
C LYS A 76 18.94 8.68 5.71
N ALA A 77 19.74 7.77 6.25
CA ALA A 77 19.52 6.34 6.07
C ALA A 77 18.26 5.86 6.80
N PHE A 78 17.91 6.47 7.94
CA PHE A 78 16.70 6.16 8.68
C PHE A 78 15.44 6.64 7.93
N GLU A 79 15.47 7.84 7.35
CA GLU A 79 14.38 8.35 6.50
C GLU A 79 14.10 7.42 5.32
N ALA A 80 15.14 6.83 4.74
CA ALA A 80 15.02 5.85 3.66
C ALA A 80 14.35 4.53 4.07
N LEU A 81 14.28 4.21 5.38
CA LEU A 81 13.55 3.04 5.88
C LEU A 81 12.03 3.25 5.89
N GLY A 82 11.58 4.51 5.78
CA GLY A 82 10.17 4.88 5.80
C GLY A 82 9.48 4.54 7.12
N LYS A 83 8.16 4.35 7.07
CA LYS A 83 7.35 4.08 8.26
C LYS A 83 7.65 2.68 8.82
N LEU A 84 8.23 2.64 10.02
CA LEU A 84 8.60 1.39 10.67
C LEU A 84 7.39 0.67 11.28
N ALA A 85 6.50 1.40 11.97
CA ALA A 85 5.33 0.86 12.64
C ALA A 85 4.11 1.83 12.63
N PRO A 86 2.87 1.32 12.75
CA PRO A 86 2.52 -0.10 12.58
C PRO A 86 2.83 -0.57 11.14
N THR A 87 3.14 -1.85 10.99
CA THR A 87 3.26 -2.47 9.66
C THR A 87 1.92 -2.43 8.93
N PRO A 88 1.93 -2.21 7.60
CA PRO A 88 0.76 -2.37 6.77
C PRO A 88 0.09 -3.75 6.94
N ASP A 89 -1.24 -3.77 6.84
CA ASP A 89 -2.01 -5.01 6.76
C ASP A 89 -1.68 -5.78 5.48
N LEU A 90 -1.80 -7.10 5.55
CA LEU A 90 -1.64 -8.07 4.46
C LEU A 90 -0.23 -8.13 3.85
N MET A 91 0.79 -7.67 4.59
CA MET A 91 2.18 -7.89 4.19
C MET A 91 2.49 -9.40 4.13
N THR A 92 3.16 -9.83 3.06
CA THR A 92 3.60 -11.22 2.90
C THR A 92 4.86 -11.51 3.71
N ALA A 93 5.14 -12.80 3.96
CA ALA A 93 6.36 -13.21 4.67
C ALA A 93 7.64 -12.67 3.99
N GLU A 94 7.67 -12.65 2.66
CA GLU A 94 8.77 -12.11 1.87
C GLU A 94 8.94 -10.60 2.08
N GLU A 95 7.83 -9.85 2.10
CA GLU A 95 7.86 -8.41 2.36
C GLU A 95 8.37 -8.11 3.79
N TYR A 96 7.96 -8.91 4.77
CA TYR A 96 8.53 -8.84 6.13
C TYR A 96 10.03 -9.12 6.13
N GLN A 97 10.48 -10.16 5.42
CA GLN A 97 11.90 -10.52 5.36
C GLN A 97 12.74 -9.41 4.73
N VAL A 98 12.26 -8.77 3.67
CA VAL A 98 12.91 -7.60 3.04
C VAL A 98 13.02 -6.44 4.03
N LYS A 99 11.95 -6.15 4.78
CA LYS A 99 11.93 -5.07 5.75
C LYS A 99 12.87 -5.35 6.93
N ILE A 100 12.83 -6.57 7.48
CA ILE A 100 13.75 -7.05 8.54
C ILE A 100 15.20 -6.90 8.08
N SER A 101 15.53 -7.38 6.88
CA SER A 101 16.89 -7.30 6.32
C SER A 101 17.36 -5.85 6.18
N SER A 102 16.46 -4.92 5.83
CA SER A 102 16.77 -3.49 5.74
C SER A 102 17.08 -2.87 7.10
N LEU A 103 16.33 -3.23 8.15
CA LEU A 103 16.61 -2.76 9.51
C LEU A 103 17.90 -3.36 10.09
N GLU A 104 18.16 -4.65 9.84
CA GLU A 104 19.40 -5.30 10.24
C GLU A 104 20.62 -4.66 9.56
N LYS A 105 20.51 -4.35 8.26
CA LYS A 105 21.54 -3.60 7.53
C LYS A 105 21.77 -2.22 8.14
N PHE A 106 20.70 -1.49 8.46
CA PHE A 106 20.81 -0.20 9.14
C PHE A 106 21.55 -0.32 10.47
N LEU A 107 21.18 -1.26 11.32
CA LEU A 107 21.80 -1.46 12.64
C LEU A 107 23.26 -1.93 12.54
N LYS A 108 23.62 -2.65 11.47
CA LYS A 108 25.02 -3.03 11.19
C LYS A 108 25.86 -1.82 10.77
N THR A 109 25.30 -0.92 9.96
CA THR A 109 25.99 0.30 9.49
C THR A 109 26.04 1.39 10.57
N TYR A 110 24.99 1.51 11.37
CA TYR A 110 24.82 2.53 12.42
C TYR A 110 24.53 1.86 13.79
N PRO A 111 25.54 1.21 14.40
CA PRO A 111 25.36 0.44 15.64
C PRO A 111 25.05 1.33 16.86
N VAL A 112 25.43 2.61 16.78
CA VAL A 112 25.17 3.65 17.78
C VAL A 112 24.72 4.90 17.02
N GLY A 113 23.53 5.40 17.32
CA GLY A 113 22.92 6.52 16.63
C GLY A 113 21.62 6.93 17.31
N THR A 114 21.14 8.12 16.99
CA THR A 114 19.93 8.70 17.63
C THR A 114 18.67 7.88 17.34
N LYS A 115 18.66 7.14 16.23
CA LYS A 115 17.56 6.30 15.77
C LYS A 115 17.73 4.81 16.02
N THR A 116 18.89 4.38 16.53
CA THR A 116 19.20 2.96 16.74
C THR A 116 18.20 2.26 17.67
N THR A 117 17.76 2.92 18.75
CA THR A 117 16.76 2.34 19.69
C THR A 117 15.40 2.13 19.02
N GLU A 118 14.96 3.11 18.21
CA GLU A 118 13.72 3.04 17.45
C GLU A 118 13.75 1.88 16.42
N VAL A 119 14.86 1.76 15.68
CA VAL A 119 15.05 0.68 14.71
C VAL A 119 15.14 -0.69 15.38
N LYS A 120 15.81 -0.81 16.53
CA LYS A 120 15.85 -2.07 17.31
C LYS A 120 14.45 -2.49 17.76
N SER A 121 13.66 -1.55 18.32
CA SER A 121 12.29 -1.83 18.72
C SER A 121 11.43 -2.29 17.55
N ALA A 122 11.53 -1.62 16.40
CA ALA A 122 10.81 -2.01 15.20
C ALA A 122 11.25 -3.39 14.68
N LEU A 123 12.54 -3.71 14.73
CA LEU A 123 13.07 -5.01 14.32
C LEU A 123 12.52 -6.14 15.18
N GLU A 124 12.47 -5.97 16.49
CA GLU A 124 11.89 -6.97 17.40
C GLU A 124 10.40 -7.18 17.12
N THR A 125 9.64 -6.10 16.90
CA THR A 125 8.23 -6.20 16.49
C THR A 125 8.10 -6.96 15.17
N LEU A 126 8.86 -6.58 14.12
CA LEU A 126 8.79 -7.25 12.82
C LEU A 126 9.15 -8.73 12.89
N LYS A 127 10.14 -9.11 13.70
CA LYS A 127 10.52 -10.51 13.90
C LYS A 127 9.40 -11.31 14.58
N ALA A 128 8.76 -10.74 15.61
CA ALA A 128 7.64 -11.38 16.28
C ALA A 128 6.43 -11.55 15.33
N GLU A 129 6.10 -10.52 14.56
CA GLU A 129 5.02 -10.59 13.55
C GLU A 129 5.36 -11.61 12.46
N PHE A 130 6.60 -11.60 11.94
CA PHE A 130 7.06 -12.52 10.89
C PHE A 130 6.91 -14.00 11.26
N VAL A 131 7.16 -14.39 12.53
CA VAL A 131 6.95 -15.77 12.98
C VAL A 131 5.50 -16.21 12.73
N GLN A 132 4.53 -15.35 13.08
CA GLN A 132 3.11 -15.66 12.89
C GLN A 132 2.71 -15.67 11.41
N ILE A 133 3.23 -14.72 10.63
CA ILE A 133 2.95 -14.63 9.19
C ILE A 133 3.57 -15.82 8.42
N SER A 134 4.80 -16.21 8.77
CA SER A 134 5.47 -17.38 8.17
C SER A 134 4.79 -18.71 8.53
N ALA A 135 4.09 -18.78 9.65
CA ALA A 135 3.23 -19.90 10.02
C ALA A 135 1.88 -19.91 9.28
N GLY A 136 1.64 -18.96 8.36
CA GLY A 136 0.41 -18.85 7.59
C GLY A 136 -0.67 -17.97 8.23
N GLY A 137 -0.32 -17.20 9.27
CA GLY A 137 -1.16 -16.12 9.78
C GLY A 137 -1.19 -14.92 8.84
N ILE A 138 -2.13 -14.02 9.07
CA ILE A 138 -2.25 -12.76 8.33
C ILE A 138 -2.36 -11.59 9.29
N LYS A 139 -1.86 -10.42 8.89
CA LYS A 139 -2.15 -9.16 9.59
C LYS A 139 -3.31 -8.44 8.91
N PHE A 140 -4.38 -8.19 9.62
CA PHE A 140 -5.55 -7.49 9.10
C PHE A 140 -6.21 -6.65 10.20
N ASP A 141 -6.56 -5.41 9.87
CA ASP A 141 -7.13 -4.44 10.82
C ASP A 141 -6.20 -4.22 12.03
N GLY A 142 -4.89 -4.15 11.77
CA GLY A 142 -3.86 -3.97 12.79
C GLY A 142 -3.60 -5.17 13.70
N LYS A 143 -4.32 -6.29 13.52
CA LYS A 143 -4.22 -7.50 14.34
C LYS A 143 -3.67 -8.67 13.54
N ILE A 144 -2.91 -9.54 14.21
CA ILE A 144 -2.49 -10.82 13.64
C ILE A 144 -3.59 -11.84 13.89
N ILE A 145 -4.02 -12.49 12.81
CA ILE A 145 -4.95 -13.60 12.79
C ILE A 145 -4.13 -14.85 12.51
N SER A 146 -4.21 -15.85 13.40
CA SER A 146 -3.48 -17.11 13.22
C SER A 146 -3.99 -17.87 12.00
N GLN A 147 -3.20 -18.83 11.49
CA GLN A 147 -3.63 -19.66 10.38
C GLN A 147 -4.92 -20.44 10.70
N ASP A 148 -5.06 -20.91 11.94
CA ASP A 148 -6.22 -21.72 12.35
C ASP A 148 -7.46 -20.85 12.54
N ASP A 149 -7.33 -19.68 13.16
CA ASP A 149 -8.42 -18.70 13.22
C ASP A 149 -8.86 -18.26 11.82
N PHE A 150 -7.88 -18.12 10.92
CA PHE A 150 -8.15 -17.81 9.52
C PHE A 150 -8.93 -18.93 8.84
N LYS A 151 -8.48 -20.19 8.93
CA LYS A 151 -9.19 -21.34 8.36
C LYS A 151 -10.61 -21.47 8.91
N GLN A 152 -10.80 -21.26 10.21
CA GLN A 152 -12.13 -21.34 10.84
C GLN A 152 -13.08 -20.25 10.32
N ASN A 153 -12.55 -19.08 9.93
CA ASN A 153 -13.33 -17.91 9.52
C ASN A 153 -13.07 -17.47 8.07
N ALA A 154 -12.55 -18.35 7.23
CA ALA A 154 -11.96 -17.99 5.93
C ALA A 154 -12.93 -17.19 5.04
N TYR A 155 -14.20 -17.59 5.02
CA TYR A 155 -15.23 -16.89 4.25
C TYR A 155 -15.40 -15.42 4.68
N ASP A 156 -15.60 -15.15 5.97
CA ASP A 156 -15.81 -13.79 6.49
C ASP A 156 -14.54 -12.96 6.42
N LEU A 157 -13.37 -13.57 6.68
CA LEU A 157 -12.10 -12.85 6.63
C LEU A 157 -11.74 -12.46 5.20
N ASP A 158 -11.91 -13.36 4.23
CA ASP A 158 -11.72 -13.01 2.82
C ASP A 158 -12.69 -11.93 2.37
N ALA A 159 -13.95 -11.99 2.82
CA ALA A 159 -14.94 -10.95 2.54
C ALA A 159 -14.46 -9.58 3.08
N ARG A 160 -14.02 -9.52 4.34
CA ARG A 160 -13.50 -8.28 4.95
C ARG A 160 -12.23 -7.77 4.27
N ILE A 161 -11.34 -8.67 3.84
CA ILE A 161 -10.13 -8.31 3.08
C ILE A 161 -10.50 -7.66 1.75
N GLN A 162 -11.44 -8.25 1.01
CA GLN A 162 -11.89 -7.70 -0.27
C GLN A 162 -12.65 -6.39 -0.09
N GLU A 163 -13.49 -6.29 0.94
CA GLU A 163 -14.14 -5.05 1.33
C GLU A 163 -13.12 -3.93 1.58
N ALA A 164 -12.08 -4.19 2.38
CA ALA A 164 -11.05 -3.20 2.69
C ALA A 164 -10.30 -2.74 1.41
N LYS A 165 -10.04 -3.65 0.46
CA LYS A 165 -9.46 -3.29 -0.85
C LYS A 165 -10.38 -2.37 -1.65
N ILE A 166 -11.68 -2.66 -1.69
CA ILE A 166 -12.66 -1.83 -2.38
C ILE A 166 -12.74 -0.43 -1.74
N ARG A 167 -12.77 -0.35 -0.40
CA ARG A 167 -12.77 0.93 0.33
C ARG A 167 -11.53 1.77 0.00
N ARG A 168 -10.34 1.16 -0.03
CA ARG A 168 -9.10 1.85 -0.44
C ARG A 168 -9.17 2.39 -1.86
N LEU A 169 -9.79 1.67 -2.80
CA LEU A 169 -9.98 2.18 -4.16
C LEU A 169 -10.92 3.39 -4.18
N VAL A 170 -12.01 3.36 -3.41
CA VAL A 170 -12.92 4.50 -3.27
C VAL A 170 -12.23 5.70 -2.64
N GLU A 171 -11.48 5.50 -1.55
CA GLU A 171 -10.70 6.55 -0.87
C GLU A 171 -9.64 7.17 -1.79
N ALA A 172 -9.05 6.37 -2.68
CA ALA A 172 -8.11 6.83 -3.70
C ALA A 172 -8.78 7.49 -4.92
N GLY A 173 -10.10 7.67 -4.93
CA GLY A 173 -10.85 8.21 -6.07
C GLY A 173 -10.90 7.28 -7.31
N ARG A 174 -10.48 6.02 -7.15
CA ARG A 174 -10.45 5.01 -8.23
C ARG A 174 -11.80 4.28 -8.31
N TYR A 175 -12.85 5.01 -8.68
CA TYR A 175 -14.22 4.51 -8.62
C TYR A 175 -14.51 3.37 -9.60
N ILE A 176 -14.08 3.47 -10.87
CA ILE A 176 -14.33 2.40 -11.86
C ILE A 176 -13.69 1.06 -11.43
N PRO A 177 -12.40 1.01 -11.04
CA PRO A 177 -11.83 -0.19 -10.44
C PRO A 177 -12.58 -0.70 -9.20
N ALA A 178 -13.01 0.20 -8.30
CA ALA A 178 -13.77 -0.18 -7.12
C ALA A 178 -15.10 -0.86 -7.48
N LEU A 179 -15.82 -0.34 -8.47
CA LEU A 179 -17.10 -0.87 -8.94
C LEU A 179 -16.93 -2.24 -9.62
N ARG A 180 -15.87 -2.42 -10.42
CA ARG A 180 -15.51 -3.73 -11.01
C ARG A 180 -15.21 -4.76 -9.93
N GLN A 181 -14.37 -4.40 -8.96
CA GLN A 181 -14.05 -5.30 -7.84
C GLN A 181 -15.28 -5.59 -6.97
N PHE A 182 -16.20 -4.64 -6.82
CA PHE A 182 -17.48 -4.87 -6.14
C PHE A 182 -18.34 -5.90 -6.89
N SER A 183 -18.35 -5.92 -8.22
CA SER A 183 -19.10 -6.95 -8.97
C SER A 183 -18.59 -8.37 -8.73
N GLU A 184 -17.27 -8.55 -8.56
CA GLU A 184 -16.69 -9.83 -8.15
C GLU A 184 -17.04 -10.18 -6.70
N PHE A 185 -16.96 -9.17 -5.83
CA PHE A 185 -17.31 -9.30 -4.41
C PHE A 185 -18.79 -9.67 -4.20
N ASP A 186 -19.71 -9.05 -4.94
CA ASP A 186 -21.15 -9.36 -4.93
C ASP A 186 -21.43 -10.81 -5.33
N ARG A 187 -20.68 -11.37 -6.29
CA ARG A 187 -20.83 -12.76 -6.70
C ARG A 187 -20.46 -13.72 -5.59
N ASP A 188 -19.38 -13.44 -4.87
CA ASP A 188 -18.76 -14.41 -3.96
C ASP A 188 -19.19 -14.21 -2.50
N PHE A 189 -19.56 -12.99 -2.10
CA PHE A 189 -19.72 -12.59 -0.71
C PHE A 189 -21.07 -11.92 -0.42
N ARG A 190 -22.08 -12.07 -1.28
CA ARG A 190 -23.40 -11.43 -1.15
C ARG A 190 -24.10 -11.66 0.20
N THR A 191 -23.81 -12.78 0.84
CA THR A 191 -24.42 -13.22 2.11
C THR A 191 -23.51 -13.01 3.32
N SER A 192 -22.38 -12.34 3.14
CA SER A 192 -21.47 -11.95 4.23
C SER A 192 -21.91 -10.65 4.92
N LEU A 193 -21.50 -10.47 6.17
CA LEU A 193 -21.70 -9.20 6.89
C LEU A 193 -20.95 -8.03 6.22
N ALA A 194 -19.73 -8.29 5.73
CA ALA A 194 -18.93 -7.31 4.98
C ALA A 194 -19.68 -6.74 3.76
N TYR A 195 -20.54 -7.54 3.13
CA TYR A 195 -21.38 -7.06 2.04
C TYR A 195 -22.44 -6.06 2.50
N ALA A 196 -23.14 -6.36 3.59
CA ALA A 196 -24.10 -5.43 4.17
C ALA A 196 -23.45 -4.09 4.56
N ASP A 197 -22.22 -4.15 5.09
CA ASP A 197 -21.46 -2.95 5.49
C ASP A 197 -20.93 -2.14 4.30
N LEU A 198 -20.59 -2.81 3.19
CA LEU A 198 -20.05 -2.17 1.99
C LEU A 198 -21.13 -1.59 1.07
N GLN A 199 -22.29 -2.25 0.99
CA GLN A 199 -23.35 -1.91 0.04
C GLN A 199 -23.76 -0.41 0.08
N PRO A 200 -23.97 0.24 1.25
CA PRO A 200 -24.34 1.65 1.29
C PRO A 200 -23.28 2.58 0.70
N LEU A 201 -21.99 2.25 0.87
CA LEU A 201 -20.90 3.02 0.28
C LEU A 201 -20.94 2.91 -1.26
N ILE A 202 -21.11 1.69 -1.78
CA ILE A 202 -21.13 1.46 -3.22
C ILE A 202 -22.34 2.11 -3.88
N VAL A 203 -23.52 2.07 -3.25
CA VAL A 203 -24.70 2.80 -3.74
C VAL A 203 -24.39 4.30 -3.89
N LYS A 204 -23.72 4.92 -2.92
CA LYS A 204 -23.32 6.34 -3.01
C LYS A 204 -22.32 6.58 -4.14
N VAL A 205 -21.34 5.70 -4.32
CA VAL A 205 -20.36 5.79 -5.41
C VAL A 205 -21.06 5.72 -6.77
N ILE A 206 -21.96 4.75 -6.97
CA ILE A 206 -22.72 4.61 -8.22
C ILE A 206 -23.55 5.87 -8.49
N GLN A 207 -24.25 6.40 -7.48
CA GLN A 207 -25.05 7.63 -7.62
C GLN A 207 -24.20 8.84 -8.01
N SER A 208 -23.03 9.01 -7.39
CA SER A 208 -22.10 10.11 -7.73
C SER A 208 -21.59 9.98 -9.16
N GLN A 209 -21.11 8.80 -9.54
CA GLN A 209 -20.56 8.55 -10.87
C GLN A 209 -21.65 8.63 -11.96
N GLN A 210 -22.88 8.23 -11.64
CA GLN A 210 -24.02 8.40 -12.54
C GLN A 210 -24.31 9.88 -12.80
N ALA A 211 -24.26 10.73 -11.76
CA ALA A 211 -24.45 12.17 -11.91
C ALA A 211 -23.37 12.80 -12.79
N GLU A 212 -22.11 12.39 -12.61
CA GLU A 212 -20.98 12.81 -13.46
C GLU A 212 -21.18 12.39 -14.92
N ALA A 213 -21.60 11.15 -15.17
CA ALA A 213 -21.87 10.66 -16.53
C ALA A 213 -23.02 11.43 -17.20
N LYS A 214 -24.12 11.69 -16.47
CA LYS A 214 -25.25 12.50 -16.95
C LYS A 214 -24.84 13.94 -17.26
N GLN A 215 -24.05 14.55 -16.39
CA GLN A 215 -23.49 15.88 -16.65
C GLN A 215 -22.58 15.87 -17.88
N GLY A 216 -21.75 14.82 -18.02
CA GLY A 216 -20.94 14.54 -19.19
C GLY A 216 -21.78 14.53 -20.46
N LEU A 217 -22.86 13.75 -20.51
CA LEU A 217 -23.77 13.70 -21.65
C LEU A 217 -24.41 15.06 -21.95
N ALA A 218 -24.93 15.75 -20.94
CA ALA A 218 -25.60 17.04 -21.10
C ALA A 218 -24.68 18.12 -21.69
N THR A 219 -23.39 18.09 -21.33
CA THR A 219 -22.41 19.10 -21.74
C THR A 219 -21.55 18.68 -22.93
N LEU A 220 -21.70 17.44 -23.41
CA LEU A 220 -20.93 16.90 -24.54
C LEU A 220 -21.06 17.75 -25.82
N PRO A 221 -22.26 18.18 -26.27
CA PRO A 221 -22.38 18.99 -27.48
C PRO A 221 -21.61 20.31 -27.39
N ALA A 222 -21.66 20.97 -26.22
CA ALA A 222 -20.95 22.22 -25.98
C ALA A 222 -19.42 22.01 -25.98
N ARG A 223 -18.93 20.90 -25.39
CA ARG A 223 -17.50 20.54 -25.42
C ARG A 223 -17.01 20.28 -26.84
N LEU A 224 -17.76 19.53 -27.64
CA LEU A 224 -17.39 19.23 -29.03
C LEU A 224 -17.34 20.52 -29.87
N LYS A 225 -18.36 21.39 -29.76
CA LYS A 225 -18.36 22.69 -30.45
C LYS A 225 -17.19 23.57 -30.03
N LYS A 226 -16.84 23.59 -28.73
CA LYS A 226 -15.67 24.33 -28.23
C LYS A 226 -14.36 23.78 -28.79
N ARG A 227 -14.21 22.45 -28.87
CA ARG A 227 -13.04 21.77 -29.45
C ARG A 227 -12.87 22.14 -30.93
N GLU A 228 -13.96 22.10 -31.69
CA GLU A 228 -13.97 22.47 -33.11
C GLU A 228 -13.63 23.95 -33.33
N ALA A 229 -14.28 24.86 -32.59
CA ALA A 229 -14.01 26.30 -32.69
C ALA A 229 -12.56 26.63 -32.34
N ALA A 230 -11.98 25.97 -31.33
CA ALA A 230 -10.58 26.14 -30.96
C ALA A 230 -9.64 25.72 -32.10
N LEU A 231 -9.89 24.57 -32.75
CA LEU A 231 -9.11 24.12 -33.91
C LEU A 231 -9.17 25.13 -35.07
N GLN A 232 -10.35 25.67 -35.36
CA GLN A 232 -10.54 26.65 -36.44
C GLN A 232 -9.77 27.97 -36.17
N GLN A 233 -9.59 28.34 -34.91
CA GLN A 233 -8.85 29.55 -34.53
C GLN A 233 -7.32 29.36 -34.51
N MET A 234 -6.83 28.11 -34.54
CA MET A 234 -5.39 27.82 -34.56
C MET A 234 -4.75 28.09 -35.92
N ALA A 235 -3.46 28.45 -35.93
CA ALA A 235 -2.63 28.54 -37.13
C ALA A 235 -2.38 27.15 -37.76
N GLY A 236 -2.05 27.09 -39.05
CA GLY A 236 -2.04 25.85 -39.85
C GLY A 236 -1.26 24.68 -39.27
N ASP A 237 0.01 24.88 -38.88
CA ASP A 237 0.84 23.79 -38.34
C ASP A 237 0.34 23.34 -36.96
N ALA A 238 -0.02 24.30 -36.08
CA ALA A 238 -0.55 24.01 -34.74
C ALA A 238 -1.92 23.31 -34.81
N ARG A 239 -2.78 23.70 -35.75
CA ARG A 239 -4.06 23.05 -36.03
C ARG A 239 -3.86 21.60 -36.45
N THR A 240 -2.92 21.35 -37.36
CA THR A 240 -2.62 20.00 -37.87
C THR A 240 -2.13 19.08 -36.76
N ALA A 241 -1.16 19.55 -35.95
CA ALA A 241 -0.66 18.79 -34.81
C ALA A 241 -1.75 18.50 -33.77
N THR A 242 -2.58 19.50 -33.45
CA THR A 242 -3.66 19.34 -32.47
C THR A 242 -4.76 18.41 -32.97
N ASP A 243 -5.15 18.52 -34.25
CA ASP A 243 -6.14 17.63 -34.87
C ASP A 243 -5.66 16.17 -34.87
N LEU A 244 -4.38 15.93 -35.15
CA LEU A 244 -3.79 14.59 -35.05
C LEU A 244 -3.84 14.06 -33.61
N ALA A 245 -3.42 14.84 -32.63
CA ALA A 245 -3.47 14.44 -31.22
C ALA A 245 -4.90 14.13 -30.75
N ILE A 246 -5.89 14.90 -31.21
CA ILE A 246 -7.31 14.66 -30.94
C ILE A 246 -7.76 13.32 -31.55
N LYS A 247 -7.40 13.06 -32.81
CA LYS A 247 -7.74 11.78 -33.47
C LYS A 247 -7.09 10.59 -32.78
N GLU A 248 -5.85 10.73 -32.32
CA GLU A 248 -5.15 9.70 -31.55
C GLU A 248 -5.85 9.45 -30.20
N GLU A 249 -6.24 10.50 -29.48
CA GLU A 249 -7.01 10.39 -28.23
C GLU A 249 -8.37 9.71 -28.46
N ASP A 250 -9.12 10.15 -29.47
CA ASP A 250 -10.44 9.59 -29.78
C ASP A 250 -10.31 8.10 -30.21
N ALA A 251 -9.29 7.75 -31.00
CA ALA A 251 -9.01 6.37 -31.38
C ALA A 251 -8.62 5.49 -30.18
N ALA A 252 -7.83 6.02 -29.24
CA ALA A 252 -7.47 5.31 -28.02
C ALA A 252 -8.68 5.08 -27.11
N ILE A 253 -9.58 6.07 -27.00
CA ILE A 253 -10.84 5.93 -26.27
C ILE A 253 -11.73 4.86 -26.91
N ASP A 254 -11.91 4.91 -28.23
CA ASP A 254 -12.71 3.92 -28.96
C ASP A 254 -12.14 2.51 -28.83
N ALA A 255 -10.81 2.36 -28.89
CA ALA A 255 -10.13 1.09 -28.71
C ALA A 255 -10.33 0.54 -27.29
N ASN A 256 -10.17 1.37 -26.25
CA ASN A 256 -10.41 0.96 -24.87
C ASN A 256 -11.87 0.55 -24.65
N TYR A 257 -12.82 1.33 -25.18
CA TYR A 257 -14.24 1.00 -25.10
C TYR A 257 -14.56 -0.36 -25.75
N LYS A 258 -14.02 -0.62 -26.95
CA LYS A 258 -14.21 -1.92 -27.62
C LYS A 258 -13.57 -3.07 -26.84
N ALA A 259 -12.35 -2.88 -26.33
CA ALA A 259 -11.67 -3.89 -25.53
C ALA A 259 -12.45 -4.26 -24.26
N GLU A 260 -13.00 -3.26 -23.56
CA GLU A 260 -13.85 -3.48 -22.37
C GLU A 260 -15.13 -4.25 -22.74
N LYS A 261 -15.75 -3.94 -23.88
CA LYS A 261 -16.93 -4.66 -24.39
C LYS A 261 -16.61 -6.12 -24.74
N GLU A 262 -15.49 -6.36 -25.39
CA GLU A 262 -15.01 -7.71 -25.74
C GLU A 262 -14.68 -8.54 -24.47
N ALA A 263 -14.10 -7.89 -23.46
CA ALA A 263 -13.87 -8.45 -22.14
C ALA A 263 -15.17 -8.65 -21.33
N LYS A 264 -16.31 -8.20 -21.85
CA LYS A 264 -17.64 -8.25 -21.19
C LYS A 264 -17.66 -7.50 -19.85
N GLU A 265 -16.87 -6.44 -19.75
CA GLU A 265 -16.89 -5.54 -18.60
C GLU A 265 -18.24 -4.84 -18.53
N LYS A 266 -18.87 -4.90 -17.36
CA LYS A 266 -20.16 -4.22 -17.16
C LYS A 266 -19.97 -2.75 -16.82
N TRP A 267 -18.94 -2.45 -16.03
CA TRP A 267 -18.55 -1.08 -15.68
C TRP A 267 -17.57 -0.55 -16.72
N ILE A 268 -18.12 -0.06 -17.83
CA ILE A 268 -17.34 0.59 -18.89
C ILE A 268 -16.74 1.90 -18.37
N THR A 269 -15.52 2.24 -18.81
CA THR A 269 -14.88 3.51 -18.45
C THR A 269 -15.55 4.66 -19.21
N PRO A 270 -16.22 5.62 -18.53
CA PRO A 270 -16.81 6.77 -19.20
C PRO A 270 -15.73 7.75 -19.66
N SER A 271 -15.84 8.22 -20.91
CA SER A 271 -14.90 9.19 -21.49
C SER A 271 -15.60 10.50 -21.88
N PRO A 272 -15.00 11.68 -21.62
CA PRO A 272 -15.66 12.98 -21.71
C PRO A 272 -16.09 13.38 -23.13
N TYR A 273 -15.49 12.78 -24.17
CA TYR A 273 -15.78 13.05 -25.58
C TYR A 273 -16.49 11.88 -26.29
N HIS A 274 -16.71 10.75 -25.61
CA HIS A 274 -17.23 9.53 -26.24
C HIS A 274 -18.62 9.17 -25.71
N LYS A 275 -19.65 9.54 -26.49
CA LYS A 275 -21.07 9.43 -26.14
C LYS A 275 -21.48 8.02 -25.71
N ALA A 276 -21.05 7.00 -26.45
CA ALA A 276 -21.48 5.62 -26.19
C ALA A 276 -21.00 5.10 -24.83
N SER A 277 -19.75 5.44 -24.43
CA SER A 277 -19.24 5.08 -23.11
C SER A 277 -20.03 5.72 -21.97
N LEU A 278 -20.40 7.00 -22.10
CA LEU A 278 -21.19 7.72 -21.11
C LEU A 278 -22.62 7.18 -21.00
N ASP A 279 -23.28 6.94 -22.14
CA ASP A 279 -24.65 6.39 -22.17
C ASP A 279 -24.71 4.99 -21.56
N GLU A 280 -23.76 4.11 -21.92
CA GLU A 280 -23.74 2.74 -21.43
C GLU A 280 -23.45 2.68 -19.93
N PHE A 281 -22.51 3.50 -19.47
CA PHE A 281 -22.21 3.62 -18.05
C PHE A 281 -23.43 4.10 -17.24
N ASP A 282 -24.15 5.14 -17.69
CA ASP A 282 -25.37 5.64 -17.03
C ASP A 282 -26.49 4.59 -16.98
N LYS A 283 -26.70 3.87 -18.10
CA LYS A 283 -27.68 2.78 -18.16
C LYS A 283 -27.34 1.67 -17.18
N PHE A 284 -26.06 1.29 -17.09
CA PHE A 284 -25.64 0.26 -16.15
C PHE A 284 -25.76 0.72 -14.70
N CYS A 285 -25.42 1.98 -14.39
CA CYS A 285 -25.67 2.58 -13.07
C CYS A 285 -27.15 2.45 -12.66
N THR A 286 -28.08 2.78 -13.56
CA THR A 286 -29.52 2.68 -13.30
C THR A 286 -29.95 1.24 -13.02
N THR A 287 -29.46 0.31 -13.84
CA THR A 287 -29.74 -1.13 -13.69
C THR A 287 -29.23 -1.64 -12.35
N GLU A 288 -28.01 -1.27 -11.99
CA GLU A 288 -27.38 -1.75 -10.77
C GLU A 288 -27.99 -1.13 -9.50
N LEU A 289 -28.31 0.17 -9.51
CA LEU A 289 -29.02 0.80 -8.40
C LEU A 289 -30.38 0.15 -8.15
N THR A 290 -31.10 -0.19 -9.22
CA THR A 290 -32.38 -0.92 -9.12
C THR A 290 -32.18 -2.31 -8.52
N ARG A 291 -31.15 -3.04 -8.99
CA ARG A 291 -30.80 -4.37 -8.45
C ARG A 291 -30.45 -4.30 -6.97
N LEU A 292 -29.61 -3.34 -6.56
CA LEU A 292 -29.15 -3.18 -5.18
C LEU A 292 -30.29 -2.74 -4.25
N ALA A 293 -31.23 -1.91 -4.73
CA ALA A 293 -32.41 -1.53 -3.96
C ALA A 293 -33.39 -2.70 -3.73
N ALA A 294 -33.42 -3.68 -4.65
CA ALA A 294 -34.25 -4.88 -4.50
C ALA A 294 -33.67 -5.91 -3.51
N VAL A 295 -32.39 -5.78 -3.13
CA VAL A 295 -31.78 -6.62 -2.10
C VAL A 295 -32.34 -6.21 -0.74
N LYS A 296 -32.97 -7.16 -0.04
CA LYS A 296 -33.49 -6.91 1.31
C LYS A 296 -32.35 -6.51 2.26
N THR A 297 -32.60 -5.52 3.09
CA THR A 297 -31.63 -4.97 4.07
C THR A 297 -31.26 -5.95 5.19
N VAL A 298 -32.04 -7.03 5.36
CA VAL A 298 -31.72 -8.12 6.28
C VAL A 298 -31.20 -9.30 5.46
N ILE A 299 -29.94 -9.67 5.68
CA ILE A 299 -29.36 -10.90 5.13
C ILE A 299 -30.21 -12.08 5.64
N ALA A 300 -30.94 -12.73 4.73
CA ALA A 300 -31.82 -13.85 5.09
C ALA A 300 -31.04 -15.07 5.61
N THR A 301 -29.77 -15.20 5.21
CA THR A 301 -28.89 -16.29 5.61
C THR A 301 -27.44 -15.79 5.69
N ASP A 302 -26.83 -15.81 6.89
CA ASP A 302 -25.42 -15.44 7.09
C ASP A 302 -24.49 -16.54 6.56
N GLY A 303 -23.81 -16.25 5.46
CA GLY A 303 -22.86 -17.15 4.82
C GLY A 303 -21.66 -17.49 5.70
N GLY A 304 -21.20 -16.55 6.53
CA GLY A 304 -20.11 -16.74 7.46
C GLY A 304 -20.45 -17.70 8.58
N SER A 305 -21.63 -17.53 9.19
CA SER A 305 -22.15 -18.49 10.17
C SER A 305 -22.31 -19.88 9.55
N ALA A 306 -22.87 -19.98 8.34
CA ALA A 306 -23.04 -21.26 7.66
C ALA A 306 -21.70 -21.94 7.34
N TYR A 307 -20.68 -21.18 6.91
CA TYR A 307 -19.33 -21.68 6.71
C TYR A 307 -18.72 -22.22 8.00
N ARG A 308 -18.75 -21.44 9.09
CA ARG A 308 -18.25 -21.87 10.41
C ARG A 308 -18.94 -23.14 10.89
N GLN A 309 -20.23 -23.28 10.64
CA GLN A 309 -20.97 -24.49 10.99
C GLN A 309 -20.42 -25.72 10.25
N VAL A 310 -20.18 -25.62 8.94
CA VAL A 310 -19.54 -26.69 8.16
C VAL A 310 -18.15 -27.00 8.72
N TYR A 311 -17.33 -25.97 8.95
CA TYR A 311 -15.99 -26.14 9.50
C TYR A 311 -16.02 -26.89 10.84
N ASN A 312 -16.90 -26.50 11.76
CA ASN A 312 -17.01 -27.10 13.08
C ASN A 312 -17.47 -28.57 13.01
N VAL A 313 -18.51 -28.88 12.23
CA VAL A 313 -18.97 -30.27 12.11
C VAL A 313 -17.93 -31.16 11.43
N VAL A 314 -17.23 -30.63 10.40
CA VAL A 314 -16.17 -31.38 9.71
C VAL A 314 -14.95 -31.58 10.60
N ASN A 315 -14.65 -30.69 11.56
CA ASN A 315 -13.51 -30.82 12.46
C ASN A 315 -13.86 -31.44 13.82
N SER A 316 -15.09 -31.92 14.01
CA SER A 316 -15.55 -32.62 15.22
C SER A 316 -15.89 -34.09 14.92
N ASP A 317 -16.29 -34.86 15.94
CA ASP A 317 -16.76 -36.26 15.79
C ASP A 317 -18.21 -36.37 15.27
N ALA A 318 -18.67 -35.38 14.49
CA ALA A 318 -20.02 -35.36 13.97
C ALA A 318 -20.25 -36.46 12.91
N ASN A 319 -21.47 -37.01 12.88
CA ASN A 319 -21.83 -38.05 11.92
C ASN A 319 -22.05 -37.50 10.49
N ALA A 320 -22.09 -38.41 9.51
CA ALA A 320 -22.24 -38.05 8.10
C ALA A 320 -23.53 -37.26 7.78
N ALA A 321 -24.61 -37.48 8.55
CA ALA A 321 -25.87 -36.76 8.37
C ALA A 321 -25.73 -35.28 8.79
N ALA A 322 -25.06 -35.00 9.93
CA ALA A 322 -24.79 -33.65 10.39
C ALA A 322 -23.90 -32.87 9.41
N VAL A 323 -22.86 -33.52 8.85
CA VAL A 323 -22.02 -32.92 7.81
C VAL A 323 -22.84 -32.60 6.55
N SER A 324 -23.67 -33.54 6.07
CA SER A 324 -24.50 -33.33 4.88
C SER A 324 -25.53 -32.20 5.08
N ALA A 325 -26.12 -32.09 6.27
CA ALA A 325 -27.04 -31.02 6.63
C ALA A 325 -26.35 -29.65 6.64
N ALA A 326 -25.19 -29.53 7.29
CA ALA A 326 -24.41 -28.29 7.31
C ALA A 326 -23.97 -27.87 5.90
N MET A 327 -23.51 -28.81 5.08
CA MET A 327 -23.15 -28.56 3.68
C MET A 327 -24.33 -28.05 2.85
N SER A 328 -25.52 -28.58 3.09
CA SER A 328 -26.75 -28.15 2.40
C SER A 328 -27.13 -26.74 2.83
N ALA A 329 -27.06 -26.44 4.13
CA ALA A 329 -27.30 -25.11 4.67
C ALA A 329 -26.32 -24.07 4.11
N ALA A 330 -25.03 -24.39 4.03
CA ALA A 330 -24.01 -23.49 3.46
C ALA A 330 -24.23 -23.22 1.96
N LYS A 331 -24.67 -24.22 1.19
CA LYS A 331 -25.07 -24.01 -0.22
C LYS A 331 -26.30 -23.12 -0.34
N THR A 332 -27.30 -23.31 0.52
CA THR A 332 -28.47 -22.41 0.59
C THR A 332 -28.08 -20.99 1.01
N ALA A 333 -27.07 -20.85 1.85
CA ALA A 333 -26.46 -19.58 2.23
C ALA A 333 -25.55 -18.99 1.14
N LEU A 334 -25.46 -19.61 -0.03
CA LEU A 334 -24.65 -19.18 -1.17
C LEU A 334 -23.14 -19.08 -0.86
N VAL A 335 -22.64 -19.89 0.09
CA VAL A 335 -21.19 -19.97 0.35
C VAL A 335 -20.51 -20.56 -0.90
N PRO A 336 -19.50 -19.89 -1.50
CA PRO A 336 -18.86 -20.35 -2.72
C PRO A 336 -18.22 -21.74 -2.57
N VAL A 337 -18.27 -22.51 -3.66
CA VAL A 337 -17.77 -23.90 -3.71
C VAL A 337 -16.29 -23.99 -3.29
N ARG A 338 -15.47 -22.96 -3.58
CA ARG A 338 -14.05 -22.94 -3.20
C ARG A 338 -13.82 -23.05 -1.68
N TYR A 339 -14.76 -22.62 -0.85
CA TYR A 339 -14.69 -22.76 0.61
C TYR A 339 -15.20 -24.11 1.10
N LEU A 340 -16.18 -24.69 0.39
CA LEU A 340 -16.83 -25.94 0.80
C LEU A 340 -16.10 -27.18 0.30
N ALA A 341 -15.47 -27.13 -0.88
CA ALA A 341 -14.82 -28.29 -1.49
C ALA A 341 -13.68 -28.89 -0.63
N PRO A 342 -12.79 -28.10 0.00
CA PRO A 342 -11.77 -28.65 0.89
C PRO A 342 -12.37 -29.37 2.11
N LEU A 343 -13.44 -28.79 2.69
CA LEU A 343 -14.12 -29.37 3.85
C LEU A 343 -14.89 -30.65 3.48
N ASP A 344 -15.46 -30.71 2.28
CA ASP A 344 -16.12 -31.91 1.75
C ASP A 344 -15.12 -33.06 1.53
N ALA A 345 -13.94 -32.74 0.97
CA ALA A 345 -12.88 -33.71 0.79
C ALA A 345 -12.37 -34.26 2.14
N GLN A 346 -12.18 -33.38 3.13
CA GLN A 346 -11.77 -33.78 4.47
C GLN A 346 -12.81 -34.69 5.14
N ALA A 347 -14.10 -34.38 5.01
CA ALA A 347 -15.17 -35.21 5.57
C ALA A 347 -15.23 -36.62 4.92
N LYS A 348 -15.00 -36.71 3.61
CA LYS A 348 -14.99 -37.99 2.87
C LYS A 348 -13.81 -38.89 3.26
N GLY A 349 -12.65 -38.30 3.59
CA GLY A 349 -11.48 -39.04 4.04
C GLY A 349 -11.59 -39.64 5.44
N ARG A 350 -12.67 -39.35 6.19
CA ARG A 350 -12.96 -39.90 7.52
C ARG A 350 -13.85 -41.15 7.51
N LYS A 351 -14.30 -41.59 6.32
CA LYS A 351 -15.15 -42.78 6.16
C LYS A 351 -14.39 -44.08 6.32
#